data_AF-A0A973HSD4-F1
#
_entry.id   AF-A0A973HSD4-F1
#
_cell.length_a   1.000
_cell.length_b   1.000
_cell.length_c   1.000
_cell.angle_alpha   90.00
_cell.angle_beta   90.00
_cell.angle_gamma   90.00
#
_symmetry.space_group_name_H-M   'P 1'
#
loop_
_entity.id
_entity.type
_entity.pdbx_description
1 polymer ?
#
loop_
_entity_poly.entity_id
_entity_poly.type
_entity_poly.pdbx_seq_one_letter_code
_entity_poly.pdbx_strand_id
1 'polypeptide(L)'
;NAGPPGPASGGTAVGNGKVLYDGDLRADIDENIDVVSFVRQVYVHGTPMGFATRFDRSPRIPQLLAMLRDSREQQSWGNIVAVLGMIGDRRVAGPLMDFVSQHNTRGKDWEDVRVLTSAMMGLGYLANHTGDRDVLAFLDRARSAQFWADAALAEELAFSASIGLALSGTSQGRQSLLEAYRYEISRRNGAVAENLLGYLELNDEIAREGLRAYYAD
;
A
#
# COMPACT_ATOMS: atom_id res chain seq x y z
N ASN A 1 -13.98 31.94 25.88
CA ASN A 1 -13.74 31.51 24.49
C ASN A 1 -12.36 30.91 24.36
N ALA A 2 -12.22 29.63 24.73
CA ALA A 2 -11.04 28.84 24.41
C ALA A 2 -11.29 28.20 23.04
N GLY A 3 -10.44 28.52 22.06
CA GLY A 3 -10.51 27.90 20.73
C GLY A 3 -10.13 26.43 20.77
N PRO A 4 -10.57 25.63 19.78
CA PRO A 4 -10.24 24.21 19.72
C PRO A 4 -8.73 23.99 19.49
N PRO A 5 -8.15 22.93 20.08
CA PRO A 5 -6.76 22.56 19.82
C PRO A 5 -6.58 22.16 18.36
N GLY A 6 -5.51 22.68 17.73
CA GLY A 6 -5.12 22.31 16.37
C GLY A 6 -4.62 20.87 16.28
N PRO A 7 -4.68 20.24 15.10
CA PRO A 7 -4.21 18.87 14.91
C PRO A 7 -2.70 18.77 15.16
N ALA A 8 -2.32 17.76 15.94
CA ALA A 8 -0.93 17.41 16.18
C ALA A 8 -0.33 16.85 14.89
N SER A 9 0.64 17.56 14.32
CA SER A 9 1.52 17.08 13.25
C SER A 9 2.48 16.04 13.82
N GLY A 10 2.02 14.78 13.87
CA GLY A 10 2.85 13.62 14.19
C GLY A 10 3.76 13.28 13.02
N GLY A 11 4.88 13.99 12.88
CA GLY A 11 5.95 13.58 11.98
C GLY A 11 6.64 12.34 12.51
N THR A 12 6.31 11.17 11.97
CA THR A 12 7.13 9.97 12.11
C THR A 12 8.38 10.16 11.26
N ALA A 13 9.50 10.48 11.92
CA ALA A 13 10.81 10.41 11.30
C ALA A 13 11.05 8.96 10.84
N VAL A 14 11.19 8.77 9.53
CA VAL A 14 11.55 7.49 8.92
C VAL A 14 13.04 7.26 9.17
N GLY A 15 13.38 6.85 10.40
CA GLY A 15 14.74 6.42 10.73
C GLY A 15 15.02 5.07 10.10
N ASN A 16 15.93 5.02 9.11
CA ASN A 16 16.57 3.83 8.53
C ASN A 16 15.71 2.55 8.51
N GLY A 17 14.55 2.59 7.83
CA GLY A 17 13.92 1.54 7.02
C GLY A 17 13.72 0.10 7.52
N LYS A 18 14.41 -0.38 8.55
CA LYS A 18 14.31 -1.73 9.08
C LYS A 18 13.48 -1.68 10.35
N VAL A 19 12.18 -1.88 10.20
CA VAL A 19 11.33 -2.22 11.35
C VAL A 19 11.77 -3.62 11.77
N LEU A 20 12.68 -3.69 12.73
CA LEU A 20 13.14 -4.94 13.34
C LEU A 20 11.96 -5.55 14.10
N TYR A 21 11.27 -6.51 13.48
CA TYR A 21 10.21 -7.28 14.13
C TYR A 21 10.83 -8.45 14.88
N ASP A 22 11.12 -8.27 16.17
CA ASP A 22 11.63 -9.32 17.07
C ASP A 22 10.52 -10.25 17.64
N GLY A 23 9.32 -10.16 17.07
CA GLY A 23 8.17 -11.00 17.44
C GLY A 23 7.81 -11.93 16.29
N ASP A 24 7.98 -13.23 16.49
CA ASP A 24 7.55 -14.27 15.55
C ASP A 24 6.01 -14.25 15.44
N LEU A 25 5.46 -13.32 14.64
CA LEU A 25 4.03 -13.18 14.30
C LEU A 25 3.44 -14.48 13.75
N ARG A 26 4.29 -15.47 13.43
CA ARG A 26 3.90 -16.83 13.06
C ARG A 26 3.28 -17.61 14.21
N ALA A 27 3.63 -17.32 15.47
CA ALA A 27 3.25 -18.16 16.61
C ALA A 27 1.73 -18.20 16.87
N ASP A 28 0.99 -17.16 16.46
CA ASP A 28 -0.44 -17.02 16.77
C ASP A 28 -1.38 -17.27 15.57
N ILE A 29 -0.84 -17.51 14.37
CA ILE A 29 -1.67 -17.77 13.18
C ILE A 29 -1.83 -19.27 13.00
N ASP A 30 -3.07 -19.76 13.09
CA ASP A 30 -3.40 -21.15 12.73
C ASP A 30 -2.93 -21.42 11.30
N GLU A 31 -2.01 -22.38 11.14
CA GLU A 31 -1.45 -22.75 9.83
C GLU A 31 -2.51 -23.28 8.84
N ASN A 32 -3.67 -23.70 9.36
CA ASN A 32 -4.80 -24.19 8.57
C ASN A 32 -5.91 -23.15 8.39
N ILE A 33 -5.69 -21.89 8.78
CA ILE A 33 -6.69 -20.84 8.61
C ILE A 33 -7.06 -20.66 7.14
N ASP A 34 -8.36 -20.58 6.86
CA ASP A 34 -8.83 -20.28 5.52
C ASP A 34 -8.67 -18.78 5.19
N VAL A 35 -8.61 -18.45 3.91
CA VAL A 35 -8.34 -17.08 3.45
C VAL A 35 -9.37 -16.05 3.95
N VAL A 36 -10.64 -16.46 4.14
CA VAL A 36 -11.72 -15.57 4.61
C VAL A 36 -11.50 -15.24 6.08
N SER A 37 -11.22 -16.26 6.88
CA SER A 37 -10.90 -16.06 8.29
C SER A 37 -9.64 -15.21 8.46
N PHE A 38 -8.62 -15.43 7.62
CA PHE A 38 -7.39 -14.64 7.61
C PHE A 38 -7.66 -13.15 7.34
N VAL A 39 -8.32 -12.79 6.23
CA VAL A 39 -8.53 -11.36 5.90
C VAL A 39 -9.43 -10.63 6.89
N ARG A 40 -10.23 -11.35 7.68
CA ARG A 40 -11.08 -10.77 8.73
C ARG A 40 -10.36 -10.51 10.05
N GLN A 41 -9.14 -11.00 10.23
CA GLN A 41 -8.39 -10.74 11.45
C GLN A 41 -7.90 -9.28 11.54
N VAL A 42 -7.73 -8.80 12.76
CA VAL A 42 -7.09 -7.51 13.01
C VAL A 42 -5.59 -7.73 13.13
N TYR A 43 -4.83 -7.13 12.22
CA TYR A 43 -3.37 -7.14 12.28
C TYR A 43 -2.86 -5.77 12.72
N VAL A 44 -2.40 -5.66 13.96
CA VAL A 44 -1.86 -4.41 14.53
C VAL A 44 -0.70 -3.85 13.71
N HIS A 45 0.10 -4.75 13.12
CA HIS A 45 1.29 -4.41 12.34
C HIS A 45 1.12 -4.59 10.83
N GLY A 46 -0.12 -4.74 10.35
CA GLY A 46 -0.43 -5.01 8.95
C GLY A 46 -0.43 -6.50 8.59
N THR A 47 -0.96 -6.80 7.41
CA THR A 47 -1.19 -8.17 6.96
C THR A 47 0.14 -8.94 6.81
N PRO A 48 0.30 -10.11 7.47
CA PRO A 48 1.54 -10.88 7.40
C PRO A 48 1.82 -11.43 5.99
N MET A 49 2.77 -10.82 5.27
CA MET A 49 3.04 -11.14 3.86
C MET A 49 3.48 -12.60 3.66
N GLY A 50 4.35 -13.12 4.54
CA GLY A 50 4.82 -14.50 4.48
C GLY A 50 3.71 -15.53 4.59
N PHE A 51 2.58 -15.18 5.21
CA PHE A 51 1.39 -16.01 5.28
C PHE A 51 0.43 -15.76 4.10
N ALA A 52 0.18 -14.49 3.76
CA ALA A 52 -0.70 -14.12 2.65
C ALA A 52 -0.28 -14.75 1.31
N THR A 53 1.02 -14.85 1.06
CA THR A 53 1.58 -15.49 -0.15
C THR A 53 1.36 -17.00 -0.23
N ARG A 54 0.92 -17.65 0.86
CA ARG A 54 0.59 -19.09 0.89
C ARG A 54 -0.78 -19.40 0.30
N PHE A 55 -1.67 -18.42 0.23
CA PHE A 55 -2.98 -18.61 -0.40
C PHE A 55 -2.76 -18.77 -1.91
N ASP A 56 -2.92 -20.01 -2.40
CA ASP A 56 -2.76 -20.35 -3.81
C ASP A 56 -3.57 -19.42 -4.72
N ARG A 57 -2.96 -19.07 -5.84
CA ARG A 57 -3.39 -18.01 -6.76
C ARG A 57 -4.74 -18.29 -7.43
N SER A 58 -5.20 -19.54 -7.52
CA SER A 58 -6.34 -19.85 -8.40
C SER A 58 -7.72 -19.87 -7.71
N PRO A 59 -7.97 -20.66 -6.65
CA PRO A 59 -9.34 -20.84 -6.15
C PRO A 59 -9.83 -19.71 -5.23
N ARG A 60 -8.92 -18.95 -4.61
CA ARG A 60 -9.26 -17.96 -3.57
C ARG A 60 -9.55 -16.56 -4.10
N ILE A 61 -9.03 -16.22 -5.28
CA ILE A 61 -9.20 -14.89 -5.87
C ILE A 61 -10.68 -14.55 -6.12
N PRO A 62 -11.50 -15.41 -6.75
CA PRO A 62 -12.91 -15.10 -6.95
C PRO A 62 -13.65 -14.83 -5.63
N GLN A 63 -13.28 -15.55 -4.57
CA GLN A 63 -13.84 -15.38 -3.23
C GLN A 63 -13.46 -14.02 -2.62
N LEU A 64 -12.18 -13.65 -2.66
CA LEU A 64 -11.70 -12.35 -2.16
C LEU A 64 -12.29 -11.18 -2.96
N LEU A 65 -12.39 -11.30 -4.28
CA LEU A 65 -13.03 -10.28 -5.13
C LEU A 65 -14.53 -10.15 -4.85
N ALA A 66 -15.21 -11.25 -4.50
CA ALA A 66 -16.60 -11.20 -4.07
C ALA A 66 -16.73 -10.47 -2.73
N MET A 67 -15.84 -10.74 -1.77
CA MET A 67 -15.80 -10.03 -0.47
C MET A 67 -15.54 -8.53 -0.65
N LEU A 68 -14.66 -8.13 -1.58
CA LEU A 68 -14.39 -6.71 -1.86
C LEU A 68 -15.62 -5.94 -2.39
N ARG A 69 -16.61 -6.66 -2.93
CA ARG A 69 -17.89 -6.09 -3.40
C ARG A 69 -19.00 -6.14 -2.35
N ASP A 70 -18.75 -6.79 -1.22
CA ASP A 70 -19.72 -6.93 -0.13
C ASP A 70 -19.49 -5.84 0.92
N SER A 71 -20.48 -4.97 1.11
CA SER A 71 -20.39 -3.88 2.10
C SER A 71 -20.32 -4.39 3.54
N ARG A 72 -20.69 -5.65 3.80
CA ARG A 72 -20.54 -6.27 5.12
C ARG A 72 -19.07 -6.55 5.47
N GLU A 73 -18.18 -6.56 4.48
CA GLU A 73 -16.75 -6.80 4.63
C GLU A 73 -15.93 -5.50 4.74
N GLN A 74 -16.58 -4.34 4.89
CA GLN A 74 -15.91 -3.02 4.93
C GLN A 74 -14.73 -2.98 5.92
N GLN A 75 -14.92 -3.50 7.13
CA GLN A 75 -13.87 -3.56 8.16
C GLN A 75 -12.65 -4.40 7.74
N SER A 76 -12.83 -5.30 6.77
CA SER A 76 -11.80 -6.21 6.25
C SER A 76 -11.25 -5.79 4.88
N TRP A 77 -11.80 -4.76 4.23
CA TRP A 77 -11.37 -4.33 2.90
C TRP A 77 -9.88 -4.04 2.83
N GLY A 78 -9.32 -3.36 3.84
CA GLY A 78 -7.88 -3.08 3.91
C GLY A 78 -7.00 -4.34 3.85
N ASN A 79 -7.41 -5.41 4.54
CA ASN A 79 -6.70 -6.68 4.47
C ASN A 79 -6.96 -7.41 3.14
N ILE A 80 -8.20 -7.38 2.64
CA ILE A 80 -8.57 -8.02 1.37
C ILE A 80 -7.72 -7.47 0.22
N VAL A 81 -7.62 -6.15 0.09
CA VAL A 81 -6.82 -5.52 -0.99
C VAL A 81 -5.32 -5.78 -0.84
N ALA A 82 -4.80 -5.79 0.40
CA ALA A 82 -3.42 -6.14 0.67
C ALA A 82 -3.11 -7.59 0.27
N VAL A 83 -3.95 -8.55 0.68
CA VAL A 83 -3.80 -9.98 0.34
C VAL A 83 -3.91 -10.21 -1.15
N LEU A 84 -4.89 -9.60 -1.84
CA LEU A 84 -4.99 -9.69 -3.31
C LEU A 84 -3.71 -9.23 -4.00
N GLY A 85 -3.10 -8.15 -3.52
CA GLY A 85 -1.81 -7.65 -3.99
C GLY A 85 -0.65 -8.63 -3.75
N MET A 86 -0.54 -9.15 -2.53
CA MET A 86 0.50 -10.10 -2.11
C MET A 86 0.41 -11.46 -2.83
N ILE A 87 -0.79 -11.91 -3.21
CA ILE A 87 -0.98 -13.12 -4.02
C ILE A 87 -0.33 -12.95 -5.41
N GLY A 88 -0.38 -11.72 -5.94
CA GLY A 88 0.34 -11.34 -7.16
C GLY A 88 -0.25 -11.91 -8.45
N ASP A 89 -1.57 -12.10 -8.50
CA ASP A 89 -2.26 -12.56 -9.72
C ASP A 89 -2.76 -11.39 -10.55
N ARG A 90 -2.33 -11.31 -11.81
CA ARG A 90 -2.65 -10.20 -12.70
C ARG A 90 -4.14 -9.92 -12.88
N ARG A 91 -5.02 -10.92 -12.70
CA ARG A 91 -6.48 -10.75 -12.82
C ARG A 91 -7.06 -9.78 -11.79
N VAL A 92 -6.33 -9.50 -10.70
CA VAL A 92 -6.77 -8.58 -9.63
C VAL A 92 -6.41 -7.12 -9.92
N ALA A 93 -5.57 -6.83 -10.93
CA ALA A 93 -5.11 -5.47 -11.24
C ALA A 93 -6.27 -4.51 -11.52
N GLY A 94 -7.13 -4.85 -12.48
CA GLY A 94 -8.32 -4.06 -12.81
C GLY A 94 -9.23 -3.85 -11.59
N PRO A 95 -9.69 -4.92 -10.91
CA PRO A 95 -10.52 -4.80 -9.72
C PRO A 95 -9.94 -3.93 -8.60
N LEU A 96 -8.63 -3.97 -8.34
CA LEU A 96 -8.01 -3.12 -7.31
C LEU A 96 -7.92 -1.65 -7.74
N MET A 97 -7.59 -1.36 -9.00
CA MET A 97 -7.60 0.01 -9.53
C MET A 97 -9.02 0.61 -9.55
N ASP A 98 -10.00 -0.21 -9.93
CA ASP A 98 -11.42 0.17 -9.90
C ASP A 98 -11.88 0.44 -8.47
N PHE A 99 -11.50 -0.41 -7.52
CA PHE A 99 -11.81 -0.22 -6.11
C PHE A 99 -11.31 1.14 -5.60
N VAL A 100 -10.05 1.48 -5.87
CA VAL A 100 -9.47 2.78 -5.48
C VAL A 100 -10.22 3.93 -6.14
N SER A 101 -10.53 3.81 -7.43
CA SER A 101 -11.20 4.87 -8.19
C SER A 101 -12.64 5.10 -7.72
N GLN A 102 -13.38 4.03 -7.43
CA GLN A 102 -14.75 4.10 -6.89
C GLN A 102 -14.77 4.71 -5.49
N HIS A 103 -13.75 4.39 -4.69
CA HIS A 103 -13.55 4.97 -3.38
C HIS A 103 -12.79 6.29 -3.45
N ASN A 104 -12.58 6.94 -4.60
CA ASN A 104 -11.98 8.27 -4.68
C ASN A 104 -13.07 9.37 -4.67
N THR A 105 -13.71 9.54 -3.52
CA THR A 105 -14.84 10.47 -3.31
C THR A 105 -14.54 11.44 -2.17
N ARG A 106 -15.27 12.55 -2.08
CA ARG A 106 -15.16 13.52 -0.96
C ARG A 106 -15.82 13.02 0.31
N GLY A 107 -15.43 13.58 1.46
CA GLY A 107 -16.12 13.39 2.74
C GLY A 107 -15.72 12.10 3.43
N LYS A 108 -14.46 11.70 3.24
CA LYS A 108 -13.89 10.48 3.80
C LYS A 108 -13.53 10.66 5.26
N ASP A 109 -13.59 9.55 5.98
CA ASP A 109 -12.98 9.45 7.29
C ASP A 109 -11.61 8.77 7.23
N TRP A 110 -10.99 8.59 8.39
CA TRP A 110 -9.68 7.94 8.49
C TRP A 110 -9.72 6.43 8.21
N GLU A 111 -10.88 5.78 8.32
CA GLU A 111 -11.01 4.37 7.95
C GLU A 111 -10.91 4.20 6.44
N ASP A 112 -11.57 5.08 5.67
CA ASP A 112 -11.43 5.13 4.21
C ASP A 112 -9.96 5.33 3.78
N VAL A 113 -9.25 6.26 4.44
CA VAL A 113 -7.82 6.51 4.16
C VAL A 113 -7.01 5.25 4.38
N ARG A 114 -7.20 4.57 5.52
CA ARG A 114 -6.48 3.34 5.84
C ARG A 114 -6.70 2.26 4.78
N VAL A 115 -7.94 2.09 4.32
CA VAL A 115 -8.30 1.12 3.29
C VAL A 115 -7.63 1.47 1.95
N LEU A 116 -7.64 2.75 1.54
CA LEU A 116 -7.00 3.21 0.31
C LEU A 116 -5.47 3.11 0.37
N THR A 117 -4.86 3.42 1.52
CA THR A 117 -3.42 3.20 1.76
C THR A 117 -3.06 1.73 1.59
N SER A 118 -3.81 0.81 2.20
CA SER A 118 -3.62 -0.63 2.00
C SER A 118 -3.79 -1.04 0.53
N ALA A 119 -4.73 -0.44 -0.20
CA ALA A 119 -4.92 -0.71 -1.63
C ALA A 119 -3.72 -0.23 -2.45
N MET A 120 -3.13 0.93 -2.14
CA MET A 120 -1.92 1.43 -2.81
C MET A 120 -0.73 0.50 -2.59
N MET A 121 -0.54 0.03 -1.36
CA MET A 121 0.50 -0.97 -1.06
C MET A 121 0.23 -2.29 -1.76
N GLY A 122 -1.03 -2.76 -1.77
CA GLY A 122 -1.47 -3.95 -2.50
C GLY A 122 -1.15 -3.88 -4.00
N LEU A 123 -1.42 -2.73 -4.64
CA LEU A 123 -1.03 -2.48 -6.04
C LEU A 123 0.49 -2.50 -6.22
N GLY A 124 1.26 -1.97 -5.27
CA GLY A 124 2.72 -2.06 -5.25
C GLY A 124 3.23 -3.51 -5.24
N TYR A 125 2.70 -4.33 -4.33
CA TYR A 125 3.01 -5.77 -4.28
C TYR A 125 2.63 -6.49 -5.57
N LEU A 126 1.45 -6.18 -6.13
CA LEU A 126 1.01 -6.75 -7.40
C LEU A 126 1.96 -6.38 -8.54
N ALA A 127 2.38 -5.12 -8.62
CA ALA A 127 3.33 -4.65 -9.62
C ALA A 127 4.69 -5.34 -9.47
N ASN A 128 5.16 -5.57 -8.24
CA ASN A 128 6.38 -6.35 -7.99
C ASN A 128 6.30 -7.77 -8.54
N HIS A 129 5.17 -8.45 -8.30
CA HIS A 129 4.98 -9.83 -8.75
C HIS A 129 4.77 -9.98 -10.25
N THR A 130 4.14 -9.01 -10.89
CA THR A 130 3.63 -9.15 -12.26
C THR A 130 4.32 -8.27 -13.29
N GLY A 131 5.00 -7.20 -12.85
CA GLY A 131 5.52 -6.16 -13.73
C GLY A 131 4.41 -5.42 -14.51
N ASP A 132 3.18 -5.40 -13.99
CA ASP A 132 2.04 -4.81 -14.70
C ASP A 132 2.20 -3.28 -14.85
N ARG A 133 2.39 -2.85 -16.10
CA ARG A 133 2.62 -1.44 -16.46
C ARG A 133 1.41 -0.56 -16.20
N ASP A 134 0.19 -1.11 -16.29
CA ASP A 134 -1.02 -0.34 -16.06
C ASP A 134 -1.16 -0.02 -14.56
N VAL A 135 -0.78 -0.97 -13.70
CA VAL A 135 -0.71 -0.75 -12.24
C VAL A 135 0.33 0.31 -11.90
N LEU A 136 1.52 0.26 -12.50
CA LEU A 136 2.57 1.26 -12.28
C LEU A 136 2.14 2.66 -12.77
N ALA A 137 1.52 2.75 -13.95
CA ALA A 137 0.98 4.00 -14.46
C ALA A 137 -0.18 4.54 -13.60
N PHE A 138 -0.99 3.66 -13.01
CA PHE A 138 -2.02 4.05 -12.06
C PHE A 138 -1.42 4.67 -10.80
N LEU A 139 -0.44 3.99 -10.17
CA LEU A 139 0.25 4.50 -8.99
C LEU A 139 0.97 5.84 -9.26
N ASP A 140 1.59 5.98 -10.43
CA ASP A 140 2.23 7.23 -10.86
C ASP A 140 1.24 8.39 -11.00
N ARG A 141 0.01 8.14 -11.43
CA ARG A 141 -1.05 9.17 -11.41
C ARG A 141 -1.54 9.42 -9.99
N ALA A 142 -1.73 8.37 -9.20
CA ALA A 142 -2.27 8.46 -7.84
C ALA A 142 -1.33 9.17 -6.84
N ARG A 143 -0.03 9.24 -7.11
CA ARG A 143 0.91 10.06 -6.31
C ARG A 143 0.71 11.57 -6.47
N SER A 144 -0.14 11.98 -7.39
CA SER A 144 -0.50 13.38 -7.60
C SER A 144 -1.65 13.75 -6.68
N ALA A 145 -1.52 14.83 -5.89
CA ALA A 145 -2.61 15.30 -5.03
C ALA A 145 -3.88 15.64 -5.84
N GLN A 146 -3.73 16.04 -7.11
CA GLN A 146 -4.85 16.34 -8.01
C GLN A 146 -5.64 15.10 -8.45
N PHE A 147 -5.09 13.89 -8.25
CA PHE A 147 -5.82 12.66 -8.51
C PHE A 147 -6.98 12.48 -7.51
N TRP A 148 -6.81 12.94 -6.27
CA TRP A 148 -7.73 12.69 -5.18
C TRP A 148 -8.85 13.73 -5.11
N ALA A 149 -10.08 13.26 -4.92
CA ALA A 149 -11.26 14.12 -4.84
C ALA A 149 -11.32 14.94 -3.54
N ASP A 150 -10.74 14.39 -2.47
CA ASP A 150 -10.68 15.02 -1.15
C ASP A 150 -9.31 15.66 -0.90
N ALA A 151 -9.26 16.98 -1.00
CA ALA A 151 -8.03 17.74 -0.83
C ALA A 151 -7.44 17.62 0.58
N ALA A 152 -8.26 17.31 1.60
CA ALA A 152 -7.77 17.19 2.98
C ALA A 152 -6.93 15.92 3.20
N LEU A 153 -7.11 14.91 2.35
CA LEU A 153 -6.47 13.60 2.46
C LEU A 153 -5.58 13.27 1.25
N ALA A 154 -5.58 14.15 0.25
CA ALA A 154 -4.87 13.95 -1.01
C ALA A 154 -3.36 13.75 -0.83
N GLU A 155 -2.74 14.45 0.14
CA GLU A 155 -1.31 14.33 0.41
C GLU A 155 -0.94 12.95 0.98
N GLU A 156 -1.70 12.48 1.97
CA GLU A 156 -1.49 11.17 2.60
C GLU A 156 -1.68 10.02 1.59
N LEU A 157 -2.71 10.11 0.74
CA LEU A 157 -2.98 9.10 -0.27
C LEU A 157 -1.96 9.15 -1.42
N ALA A 158 -1.49 10.34 -1.79
CA ALA A 158 -0.39 10.51 -2.74
C ALA A 158 0.93 9.92 -2.21
N PHE A 159 1.20 10.09 -0.93
CA PHE A 159 2.33 9.49 -0.24
C PHE A 159 2.23 7.96 -0.27
N SER A 160 1.04 7.43 0.04
CA SER A 160 0.77 5.98 -0.01
C SER A 160 0.97 5.39 -1.42
N ALA A 161 0.61 6.12 -2.48
CA ALA A 161 0.89 5.71 -3.86
C ALA A 161 2.40 5.69 -4.17
N SER A 162 3.17 6.62 -3.59
CA SER A 162 4.64 6.64 -3.70
C SER A 162 5.27 5.43 -3.00
N ILE A 163 4.76 5.03 -1.83
CA ILE A 163 5.13 3.76 -1.18
C ILE A 163 4.80 2.58 -2.10
N GLY A 164 3.62 2.56 -2.74
CA GLY A 164 3.27 1.53 -3.72
C GLY A 164 4.28 1.43 -4.88
N LEU A 165 4.73 2.56 -5.42
CA LEU A 165 5.80 2.59 -6.43
C LEU A 165 7.12 2.05 -5.89
N ALA A 166 7.48 2.39 -4.65
CA ALA A 166 8.68 1.89 -4.00
C ALA A 166 8.63 0.36 -3.85
N LEU A 167 7.53 -0.16 -3.29
CA LEU A 167 7.28 -1.59 -3.10
C LEU A 167 7.28 -2.40 -4.40
N SER A 168 7.05 -1.75 -5.55
CA SER A 168 7.14 -2.44 -6.84
C SER A 168 8.53 -3.01 -7.12
N GLY A 169 9.61 -2.40 -6.59
CA GLY A 169 10.99 -2.79 -6.90
C GLY A 169 11.33 -2.77 -8.40
N THR A 170 10.57 -2.01 -9.20
CA THR A 170 10.75 -1.94 -10.66
C THR A 170 11.51 -0.68 -11.07
N SER A 171 12.24 -0.76 -12.19
CA SER A 171 12.93 0.40 -12.78
C SER A 171 11.97 1.52 -13.17
N GLN A 172 10.75 1.20 -13.59
CA GLN A 172 9.72 2.19 -13.88
C GLN A 172 9.22 2.86 -12.59
N GLY A 173 8.96 2.10 -11.52
CA GLY A 173 8.61 2.68 -10.21
C GLY A 173 9.70 3.61 -9.68
N ARG A 174 10.96 3.19 -9.79
CA ARG A 174 12.14 4.01 -9.48
C ARG A 174 12.18 5.32 -10.27
N GLN A 175 11.95 5.24 -11.58
CA GLN A 175 11.98 6.41 -12.45
C GLN A 175 10.89 7.42 -12.06
N SER A 176 9.67 6.96 -11.81
CA SER A 176 8.57 7.79 -11.31
C SER A 176 8.92 8.50 -9.99
N LEU A 177 9.52 7.78 -9.04
CA LEU A 177 9.97 8.36 -7.77
C LEU A 177 11.10 9.38 -7.95
N LEU A 178 12.05 9.12 -8.86
CA LEU A 178 13.16 10.03 -9.15
C LEU A 178 12.68 11.34 -9.79
N GLU A 179 11.69 11.26 -10.67
CA GLU A 179 11.06 12.45 -11.26
C GLU A 179 10.34 13.29 -10.20
N ALA A 180 9.59 12.63 -9.30
CA ALA A 180 8.95 13.30 -8.17
C ALA A 180 9.99 13.97 -7.25
N TYR A 181 11.07 13.27 -6.91
CA TYR A 181 12.15 13.79 -6.06
C TYR A 181 12.76 15.06 -6.66
N ARG A 182 13.14 15.01 -7.95
CA ARG A 182 13.73 16.15 -8.65
C ARG A 182 12.78 17.36 -8.68
N TYR A 183 11.49 17.11 -8.87
CA TYR A 183 10.48 18.14 -8.85
C TYR A 183 10.38 18.82 -7.47
N GLU A 184 10.30 18.05 -6.38
CA GLU A 184 10.21 18.61 -5.03
C GLU A 184 11.48 19.38 -4.60
N ILE A 185 12.67 18.89 -5.00
CA ILE A 185 13.93 19.64 -4.84
C ILE A 185 13.86 20.98 -5.56
N SER A 186 13.38 21.02 -6.81
CA SER A 186 13.25 22.26 -7.58
C SER A 186 12.30 23.28 -6.93
N ARG A 187 11.29 22.76 -6.20
CA ARG A 187 10.32 23.55 -5.43
C ARG A 187 10.81 23.94 -4.04
N ARG A 188 12.02 23.53 -3.65
CA ARG A 188 12.60 23.72 -2.31
C ARG A 188 11.75 23.08 -1.19
N ASN A 189 11.05 22.00 -1.50
CA ASN A 189 10.28 21.22 -0.53
C ASN A 189 11.13 20.08 0.03
N GLY A 190 12.03 20.43 0.96
CA GLY A 190 13.04 19.49 1.49
C GLY A 190 12.44 18.27 2.19
N ALA A 191 11.36 18.44 2.96
CA ALA A 191 10.75 17.35 3.72
C ALA A 191 10.15 16.26 2.82
N VAL A 192 9.40 16.65 1.77
CA VAL A 192 8.85 15.67 0.81
C VAL A 192 9.97 15.02 0.00
N ALA A 193 10.99 15.78 -0.39
CA ALA A 193 12.14 15.24 -1.10
C ALA A 193 12.92 14.21 -0.26
N GLU A 194 13.07 14.41 1.05
CA GLU A 194 13.71 13.46 1.96
C GLU A 194 12.93 12.14 2.03
N ASN A 195 11.60 12.19 2.14
CA ASN A 195 10.79 10.99 2.12
C ASN A 195 10.89 10.23 0.78
N LEU A 196 10.87 10.96 -0.35
CA LEU A 196 11.02 10.35 -1.68
C LEU A 196 12.40 9.71 -1.88
N LEU A 197 13.44 10.23 -1.22
CA LEU A 197 14.76 9.60 -1.21
C LEU A 197 14.72 8.25 -0.49
N GLY A 198 14.09 8.16 0.69
CA GLY A 198 13.88 6.89 1.38
C GLY A 198 13.10 5.87 0.54
N TYR A 199 12.15 6.34 -0.28
CA TYR A 199 11.40 5.47 -1.21
C TYR A 199 12.22 4.99 -2.40
N LEU A 200 13.15 5.80 -2.90
CA LEU A 200 14.11 5.35 -3.90
C LEU A 200 15.02 4.26 -3.34
N GLU A 201 15.50 4.43 -2.10
CA GLU A 201 16.32 3.43 -1.41
C GLU A 201 15.56 2.13 -1.20
N LEU A 202 14.31 2.21 -0.69
CA LEU A 202 13.42 1.06 -0.54
C LEU A 202 13.19 0.33 -1.88
N ASN A 203 12.96 1.07 -2.96
CA ASN A 203 12.78 0.47 -4.28
C ASN A 203 14.04 -0.27 -4.74
N ASP A 204 15.22 0.35 -4.57
CA ASP A 204 16.50 -0.23 -4.96
C ASP A 204 16.83 -1.49 -4.11
N GLU A 205 16.48 -1.49 -2.83
CA GLU A 205 16.61 -2.65 -1.94
C GLU A 205 15.71 -3.81 -2.36
N ILE A 206 14.40 -3.55 -2.59
CA ILE A 206 13.45 -4.56 -3.06
C ILE A 206 13.85 -5.08 -4.46
N ALA A 207 14.35 -4.22 -5.35
CA ALA A 207 14.83 -4.63 -6.66
C ALA A 207 16.06 -5.56 -6.57
N ARG A 208 16.93 -5.33 -5.59
CA ARG A 208 18.16 -6.11 -5.36
C ARG A 208 17.88 -7.46 -4.70
N GLU A 209 17.04 -7.47 -3.66
CA GLU A 209 16.88 -8.62 -2.77
C GLU A 209 15.60 -9.42 -3.07
N GLY A 210 14.63 -8.77 -3.72
CA GLY A 210 13.30 -9.28 -3.92
C GLY A 210 12.41 -9.03 -2.70
N LEU A 211 11.14 -8.75 -2.96
CA LEU A 211 10.14 -8.38 -1.94
C LEU A 211 10.01 -9.41 -0.82
N ARG A 212 10.16 -10.71 -1.14
CA ARG A 212 10.06 -11.78 -0.13
C ARG A 212 11.22 -11.77 0.85
N ALA A 213 12.44 -11.49 0.38
CA ALA A 213 13.63 -11.45 1.22
C ALA A 213 13.58 -10.21 2.13
N TYR A 214 13.15 -9.08 1.58
CA TYR A 214 12.98 -7.84 2.33
C TYR A 214 12.08 -7.99 3.58
N TYR A 215 11.02 -8.81 3.51
CA TYR A 215 10.13 -9.09 4.64
C TYR A 215 10.48 -10.33 5.47
N ALA A 216 11.60 -11.00 5.19
CA ALA A 216 12.05 -12.17 5.93
C ALA A 216 13.07 -11.84 7.04
N ASP A 217 13.67 -10.65 6.99
CA ASP A 217 14.70 -10.12 7.89
C ASP A 217 14.17 -9.03 8.84
#